data_AF-A0A0S7XQU5-F1
#
_entry.id   AF-A0A0S7XQU5-F1
#
_cell.length_a   1.000
_cell.length_b   1.000
_cell.length_c   1.000
_cell.angle_alpha   90.00
_cell.angle_beta   90.00
_cell.angle_gamma   90.00
#
_symmetry.space_group_name_H-M   'P 1'
#
loop_
_entity.id
_entity.type
_entity.pdbx_description
1 polymer ?
#
loop_
_entity_poly.entity_id
_entity_poly.type
_entity_poly.pdbx_seq_one_letter_code
_entity_poly.pdbx_strand_id
1 'polypeptide(L)'
;KLKKLIEIGVVAKSEDLVEKAVSEIHAVLLKRHGQEDFRIDTMEESIAMLDTVMNALTGIVTGIAAISLLVGGIGIANIMLVAVTERIREIGIRKAVGAKKRDILVQFLIEAVIISLMGGVLGIIFGVGVSSIAMYFIGLPLIITPWSIFMATLVSILVGVVSGVYPATRAAKLDPVEALRYE
;
A
#
# COMPACT_ATOMS: atom_id res chain seq x y z
N LYS A 1 39.33 -29.43 9.20
CA LYS A 1 38.77 -30.57 8.41
C LYS A 1 37.31 -30.27 8.14
N LEU A 2 36.95 -29.81 6.95
CA LEU A 2 35.55 -29.63 6.54
C LEU A 2 34.89 -31.02 6.52
N LYS A 3 33.95 -31.30 7.42
CA LYS A 3 33.08 -32.48 7.29
C LYS A 3 32.36 -32.33 5.95
N LYS A 4 32.59 -33.25 5.01
CA LYS A 4 31.83 -33.30 3.76
C LYS A 4 30.37 -33.53 4.13
N LEU A 5 29.53 -32.51 3.95
CA LEU A 5 28.08 -32.65 3.98
C LEU A 5 27.70 -33.46 2.74
N ILE A 6 27.05 -34.61 2.96
CA ILE A 6 26.46 -35.41 1.89
C ILE A 6 25.01 -34.97 1.79
N GLU A 7 24.64 -34.36 0.68
CA GLU A 7 23.26 -33.97 0.38
C GLU A 7 22.61 -35.06 -0.46
N ILE A 8 21.39 -35.45 -0.10
CA ILE A 8 20.60 -36.47 -0.81
C ILE A 8 19.26 -35.85 -1.17
N GLY A 9 19.04 -35.58 -2.46
CA GLY A 9 17.75 -35.13 -2.97
C GLY A 9 16.77 -36.30 -3.07
N VAL A 10 15.59 -36.16 -2.45
CA VAL A 10 14.50 -37.13 -2.52
C VAL A 10 13.23 -36.42 -2.96
N VAL A 11 12.48 -37.03 -3.88
CA VAL A 11 11.22 -36.50 -4.41
C VAL A 11 10.09 -37.43 -4.04
N ALA A 12 9.07 -36.90 -3.36
CA ALA A 12 7.86 -37.65 -3.03
C ALA A 12 7.00 -37.89 -4.29
N LYS A 13 6.22 -38.98 -4.29
CA LYS A 13 5.31 -39.31 -5.42
C LYS A 13 4.14 -38.34 -5.55
N SER A 14 3.74 -37.70 -4.46
CA SER A 14 2.69 -36.68 -4.40
C SER A 14 2.93 -35.77 -3.20
N GLU A 15 2.32 -34.58 -3.23
CA GLU A 15 2.43 -33.56 -2.19
C GLU A 15 1.91 -34.07 -0.83
N ASP A 16 0.76 -34.75 -0.80
CA ASP A 16 0.15 -35.32 0.41
C ASP A 16 1.01 -36.38 1.14
N LEU A 17 2.05 -36.89 0.47
CA LEU A 17 2.94 -37.90 1.01
C LEU A 17 4.26 -37.34 1.54
N VAL A 18 4.50 -36.03 1.42
CA VAL A 18 5.76 -35.40 1.84
C VAL A 18 5.99 -35.59 3.35
N GLU A 19 5.01 -35.32 4.20
CA GLU A 19 5.15 -35.52 5.66
C GLU A 19 5.43 -36.98 6.03
N LYS A 20 4.71 -37.92 5.39
CA LYS A 20 4.93 -39.36 5.61
C LYS A 20 6.32 -39.78 5.15
N ALA A 21 6.76 -39.31 3.99
CA ALA A 21 8.08 -39.58 3.46
C ALA A 21 9.19 -39.03 4.38
N VAL A 22 9.02 -37.82 4.92
CA VAL A 22 9.95 -37.24 5.91
C VAL A 22 10.05 -38.13 7.15
N SER A 23 8.91 -38.59 7.69
CA SER A 23 8.88 -39.48 8.85
C SER A 23 9.54 -40.84 8.57
N GLU A 24 9.28 -41.45 7.41
CA GLU A 24 9.89 -42.71 7.00
C GLU A 24 11.41 -42.56 6.79
N ILE A 25 11.85 -41.48 6.14
CA ILE A 25 13.27 -41.18 5.93
C ILE A 25 13.96 -40.97 7.28
N HIS A 26 13.35 -40.23 8.20
CA HIS A 26 13.88 -40.03 9.55
C HIS A 26 14.06 -41.37 10.28
N ALA A 27 13.05 -42.24 10.27
CA ALA A 27 13.12 -43.55 10.90
C ALA A 27 14.22 -44.45 10.29
N VAL A 28 14.37 -44.43 8.97
CA VAL A 28 15.39 -45.22 8.26
C VAL A 28 16.80 -44.70 8.57
N LEU A 29 17.01 -43.38 8.55
CA LEU A 29 18.31 -42.78 8.84
C LEU A 29 18.69 -42.95 10.31
N LEU A 30 17.76 -42.74 11.24
CA LEU A 30 17.99 -42.94 12.66
C LEU A 30 18.38 -44.39 12.97
N LYS A 31 17.68 -45.36 12.36
CA LYS A 31 18.01 -46.78 12.51
C LYS A 31 19.39 -47.14 11.93
N ARG A 32 19.80 -46.50 10.83
CA ARG A 32 21.07 -46.79 10.16
C ARG A 32 22.26 -46.12 10.86
N HIS A 33 22.09 -44.88 11.33
CA HIS A 33 23.17 -44.08 11.91
C HIS A 33 23.27 -44.28 13.44
N GLY A 34 22.18 -44.67 14.10
CA GLY A 34 22.13 -44.88 15.55
C GLY A 34 22.16 -43.60 16.39
N GLN A 35 22.17 -42.43 15.74
CA GLN A 35 22.17 -41.09 16.33
C GLN A 35 21.55 -40.09 15.35
N GLU A 36 21.07 -38.95 15.83
CA GLU A 36 20.56 -37.85 15.01
C GLU A 36 21.72 -36.95 14.53
N ASP A 37 22.43 -37.40 13.51
CA ASP A 37 23.52 -36.65 12.85
C ASP A 37 23.15 -36.13 11.44
N PHE A 38 21.85 -36.13 11.11
CA PHE A 38 21.29 -35.70 9.83
C PHE A 38 20.18 -34.65 10.02
N ARG A 39 19.97 -33.82 8.98
CA ARG A 39 18.86 -32.86 8.89
C ARG A 39 18.05 -33.16 7.64
N ILE A 40 16.73 -33.16 7.76
CA ILE A 40 15.83 -33.34 6.63
C ILE A 40 15.17 -31.98 6.41
N ASP A 41 15.54 -31.33 5.31
CA ASP A 41 14.97 -30.05 4.91
C ASP A 41 13.94 -30.29 3.81
N THR A 42 12.73 -29.81 4.01
CA THR A 42 11.71 -29.86 2.95
C THR A 42 11.76 -28.59 2.12
N MET A 43 11.31 -28.69 0.86
CA MET A 43 11.12 -27.52 0.02
C MET A 43 10.05 -26.59 0.61
N GLU A 44 9.03 -27.15 1.27
CA GLU A 44 7.97 -26.40 1.94
C GLU A 44 8.51 -25.51 3.07
N GLU A 45 9.39 -26.04 3.94
CA GLU A 45 10.00 -25.26 5.02
C GLU A 45 10.87 -24.11 4.45
N SER A 46 11.58 -24.36 3.35
CA SER A 46 12.37 -23.35 2.66
C SER A 46 11.51 -22.23 2.05
N ILE A 47 10.38 -22.59 1.43
CA ILE A 47 9.41 -21.61 0.89
C ILE A 47 8.76 -20.82 2.03
N ALA A 48 8.35 -21.48 3.11
CA ALA A 48 7.74 -20.81 4.27
C ALA A 48 8.70 -19.80 4.92
N MET A 49 10.00 -20.13 4.98
CA MET A 49 11.02 -19.20 5.46
C MET A 49 11.13 -17.97 4.53
N LEU A 50 11.15 -18.18 3.22
CA LEU A 50 11.18 -17.08 2.24
C LEU A 50 9.92 -16.21 2.35
N ASP A 51 8.74 -16.81 2.46
CA ASP A 51 7.47 -16.08 2.63
C ASP A 51 7.48 -15.24 3.91
N THR A 52 8.03 -15.77 5.00
CA THR A 52 8.17 -15.02 6.26
C THR A 52 9.03 -13.78 6.08
N VAL A 53 10.17 -13.91 5.40
CA VAL A 53 11.07 -12.78 5.11
C VAL A 53 10.42 -11.78 4.16
N MET A 54 9.77 -12.24 3.09
CA MET A 54 9.09 -11.39 2.12
C MET A 54 7.94 -10.62 2.77
N ASN A 55 7.13 -11.28 3.60
CA ASN A 55 6.05 -10.64 4.34
C ASN A 55 6.56 -9.58 5.33
N ALA A 56 7.70 -9.83 6.00
CA ALA A 56 8.32 -8.85 6.87
C ALA A 56 8.79 -7.60 6.07
N LEU A 57 9.44 -7.81 4.92
CA LEU A 57 9.85 -6.72 4.04
C LEU A 57 8.66 -5.94 3.49
N THR A 58 7.60 -6.63 3.05
CA THR A 58 6.34 -6.01 2.62
C THR A 58 5.76 -5.16 3.74
N GLY A 59 5.70 -5.68 4.97
CA GLY A 59 5.19 -4.94 6.14
C GLY A 59 5.95 -3.64 6.39
N ILE A 60 7.28 -3.66 6.28
CA ILE A 60 8.11 -2.45 6.43
C ILE A 60 7.79 -1.42 5.34
N VAL A 61 7.74 -1.85 4.08
CA VAL A 61 7.43 -0.96 2.94
C VAL A 61 6.02 -0.39 3.05
N THR A 62 5.04 -1.22 3.43
CA THR A 62 3.66 -0.77 3.69
C THR A 62 3.61 0.23 4.83
N GLY A 63 4.38 0.05 5.89
CA GLY A 63 4.48 1.00 7.00
C GLY A 63 5.03 2.36 6.55
N ILE A 64 6.12 2.36 5.77
CA ILE A 64 6.68 3.59 5.19
C ILE A 64 5.65 4.26 4.28
N ALA A 65 5.00 3.49 3.40
CA ALA A 65 3.97 4.01 2.51
C ALA A 65 2.79 4.63 3.28
N ALA A 66 2.34 4.01 4.37
CA ALA A 66 1.27 4.54 5.21
C ALA A 66 1.65 5.90 5.84
N ILE A 67 2.88 6.04 6.34
CA ILE A 67 3.39 7.31 6.86
C ILE A 67 3.47 8.36 5.74
N SER A 68 3.98 7.99 4.57
CA SER A 68 4.03 8.90 3.41
C SER A 68 2.63 9.37 2.97
N LEU A 69 1.63 8.48 2.99
CA LEU A 69 0.24 8.84 2.70
C LEU A 69 -0.33 9.81 3.75
N LEU A 70 -0.02 9.62 5.04
CA LEU A 70 -0.43 10.55 6.09
C LEU A 70 0.17 11.95 5.86
N VAL A 71 1.48 12.02 5.62
CA VAL A 71 2.15 13.31 5.35
C VAL A 71 1.62 13.97 4.08
N GLY A 72 1.40 13.18 3.01
CA GLY A 72 0.78 13.66 1.78
C GLY A 72 -0.64 14.19 2.00
N GLY A 73 -1.45 13.48 2.79
CA GLY A 73 -2.80 13.90 3.16
C GLY A 73 -2.82 15.20 3.97
N ILE A 74 -1.88 15.38 4.89
CA ILE A 74 -1.70 16.65 5.61
C ILE A 74 -1.35 17.78 4.63
N GLY A 75 -0.49 17.50 3.65
CA GLY A 75 -0.14 18.44 2.59
C GLY A 75 -1.36 18.88 1.77
N ILE A 76 -2.20 17.94 1.34
CA ILE A 76 -3.46 18.24 0.63
C ILE A 76 -4.36 19.10 1.51
N ALA A 77 -4.55 18.73 2.78
CA ALA A 77 -5.38 19.50 3.71
C ALA A 77 -4.88 20.94 3.87
N ASN A 78 -3.56 21.15 3.96
CA ASN A 78 -2.96 22.47 4.09
C ASN A 78 -3.17 23.33 2.83
N ILE A 79 -2.90 22.77 1.65
CA ILE A 79 -3.14 23.46 0.37
C ILE A 79 -4.62 23.85 0.26
N MET A 80 -5.53 22.95 0.63
CA MET A 80 -6.96 23.22 0.61
C MET A 80 -7.38 24.29 1.60
N LEU A 81 -6.78 24.37 2.79
CA LEU A 81 -7.05 25.47 3.73
C LEU A 81 -6.64 26.82 3.15
N VAL A 82 -5.46 26.91 2.53
CA VAL A 82 -5.00 28.13 1.86
C VAL A 82 -5.94 28.50 0.70
N ALA A 83 -6.31 27.54 -0.14
CA ALA A 83 -7.23 27.76 -1.25
C ALA A 83 -8.61 28.25 -0.79
N VAL A 84 -9.11 27.75 0.36
CA VAL A 84 -10.35 28.25 0.96
C VAL A 84 -10.19 29.69 1.41
N THR A 85 -9.05 30.07 2.00
CA THR A 85 -8.80 31.45 2.43
C THR A 85 -8.68 32.43 1.26
N GLU A 86 -8.05 32.04 0.15
CA GLU A 86 -7.96 32.86 -1.06
C GLU A 86 -9.32 33.08 -1.73
N ARG A 87 -10.21 32.06 -1.66
CA ARG A 87 -11.54 32.09 -2.29
C ARG A 87 -12.66 32.51 -1.33
N ILE A 88 -12.36 33.09 -0.15
CA ILE A 88 -13.38 33.47 0.87
C ILE A 88 -14.50 34.31 0.26
N ARG A 89 -14.14 35.38 -0.47
CA ARG A 89 -15.12 36.32 -1.04
C ARG A 89 -16.03 35.64 -2.07
N GLU A 90 -15.48 34.76 -2.91
CA GLU A 90 -16.26 33.98 -3.87
C GLU A 90 -17.26 33.05 -3.19
N ILE A 91 -16.84 32.36 -2.11
CA ILE A 91 -17.71 31.49 -1.31
C ILE A 91 -18.83 32.32 -0.67
N GLY A 92 -18.49 33.50 -0.13
CA GLY A 92 -19.44 34.45 0.43
C GLY A 92 -20.52 34.87 -0.57
N ILE A 93 -20.11 35.25 -1.79
CA ILE A 93 -21.03 35.61 -2.87
C ILE A 93 -21.94 34.43 -3.25
N ARG A 94 -21.39 33.23 -3.43
CA ARG A 94 -22.20 32.03 -3.75
C ARG A 94 -23.26 31.76 -2.68
N LYS A 95 -22.90 31.90 -1.40
CA LYS A 95 -23.83 31.70 -0.28
C LYS A 95 -24.87 32.83 -0.17
N ALA A 96 -24.50 34.08 -0.46
CA ALA A 96 -25.42 35.21 -0.48
C ALA A 96 -26.50 35.06 -1.57
N VAL A 97 -26.16 34.42 -2.70
CA VAL A 97 -27.09 34.11 -3.80
C VAL A 97 -27.89 32.81 -3.54
N GLY A 98 -27.65 32.12 -2.43
CA GLY A 98 -28.48 30.99 -1.97
C GLY A 98 -27.82 29.61 -2.00
N ALA A 99 -26.51 29.49 -2.27
CA ALA A 99 -25.83 28.21 -2.19
C ALA A 99 -25.90 27.61 -0.78
N LYS A 100 -26.27 26.32 -0.67
CA LYS A 100 -26.35 25.62 0.61
C LYS A 100 -24.96 25.23 1.08
N LYS A 101 -24.82 25.03 2.40
CA LYS A 101 -23.57 24.50 3.00
C LYS A 101 -23.11 23.20 2.34
N ARG A 102 -24.05 22.35 1.92
CA ARG A 102 -23.78 21.08 1.24
C ARG A 102 -23.16 21.28 -0.14
N ASP A 103 -23.55 22.30 -0.88
CA ASP A 103 -23.06 22.56 -2.23
C ASP A 103 -21.57 22.94 -2.18
N ILE A 104 -21.23 23.84 -1.24
CA ILE A 104 -19.84 24.24 -0.98
C ILE A 104 -19.02 23.04 -0.48
N LEU A 105 -19.56 22.25 0.46
CA LEU A 105 -18.89 21.07 0.98
C LEU A 105 -18.55 20.06 -0.13
N VAL A 106 -19.53 19.72 -0.98
CA VAL A 106 -19.34 18.77 -2.07
C VAL A 106 -18.35 19.30 -3.10
N GLN A 107 -18.39 20.59 -3.43
CA GLN A 107 -17.44 21.20 -4.37
C GLN A 107 -15.99 21.03 -3.89
N PHE A 108 -15.70 21.42 -2.65
CA PHE A 108 -14.34 21.32 -2.10
C PHE A 108 -13.89 19.87 -1.87
N LEU A 109 -14.81 18.96 -1.53
CA LEU A 109 -14.50 17.54 -1.44
C LEU A 109 -14.13 16.96 -2.81
N ILE A 110 -14.87 17.31 -3.86
CA ILE A 110 -14.55 16.88 -5.23
C ILE A 110 -13.18 17.43 -5.65
N GLU A 111 -12.87 18.70 -5.35
CA GLU A 111 -11.56 19.29 -5.63
C GLU A 111 -10.42 18.53 -4.93
N ALA A 112 -10.58 18.21 -3.64
CA ALA A 112 -9.60 17.41 -2.89
C ALA A 112 -9.43 15.98 -3.46
N VAL A 113 -10.53 15.33 -3.82
CA VAL A 113 -10.50 13.99 -4.42
C VAL A 113 -9.84 14.02 -5.79
N ILE A 114 -10.10 15.04 -6.62
CA ILE A 114 -9.44 15.18 -7.93
C ILE A 114 -7.94 15.38 -7.76
N ILE A 115 -7.50 16.25 -6.84
CA ILE A 115 -6.07 16.47 -6.56
C ILE A 115 -5.42 15.15 -6.12
N SER A 116 -6.06 14.42 -5.22
CA SER A 116 -5.54 13.14 -4.74
C SER A 116 -5.53 12.05 -5.82
N LEU A 117 -6.56 11.99 -6.66
CA LEU A 117 -6.62 11.07 -7.81
C LEU A 117 -5.55 11.38 -8.85
N MET A 118 -5.29 12.65 -9.15
CA MET A 118 -4.20 13.04 -10.05
C MET A 118 -2.85 12.59 -9.49
N GLY A 119 -2.62 12.81 -8.19
CA GLY A 119 -1.45 12.29 -7.49
C GLY A 119 -1.37 10.76 -7.53
N GLY A 120 -2.49 10.06 -7.34
CA GLY A 120 -2.59 8.61 -7.41
C GLY A 120 -2.27 8.05 -8.80
N VAL A 121 -2.82 8.65 -9.86
CA VAL A 121 -2.53 8.27 -11.25
C VAL A 121 -1.05 8.48 -11.58
N LEU A 122 -0.49 9.63 -11.22
CA LEU A 122 0.93 9.91 -11.41
C LEU A 122 1.80 8.94 -10.60
N GLY A 123 1.40 8.62 -9.36
CA GLY A 123 2.06 7.65 -8.51
C GLY A 123 2.05 6.23 -9.09
N ILE A 124 0.91 5.79 -9.67
CA ILE A 124 0.80 4.50 -10.34
C ILE A 124 1.72 4.45 -11.57
N ILE A 125 1.70 5.48 -12.42
CA ILE A 125 2.56 5.57 -13.61
C ILE A 125 4.03 5.52 -13.19
N PHE A 126 4.41 6.30 -12.18
CA PHE A 126 5.78 6.35 -11.69
C PHE A 126 6.20 5.02 -11.05
N GLY A 127 5.34 4.42 -10.23
CA GLY A 127 5.59 3.12 -9.59
C GLY A 127 5.77 2.00 -10.61
N VAL A 128 4.91 1.94 -11.63
CA VAL A 128 5.05 0.98 -12.74
C VAL A 128 6.31 1.25 -13.55
N GLY A 129 6.64 2.51 -13.85
CA GLY A 129 7.84 2.89 -14.59
C GLY A 129 9.13 2.50 -13.87
N VAL A 130 9.25 2.84 -12.59
CA VAL A 130 10.40 2.47 -11.76
C VAL A 130 10.51 0.96 -11.61
N SER A 131 9.39 0.26 -11.36
CA SER A 131 9.39 -1.21 -11.24
C SER A 131 9.81 -1.88 -12.55
N SER A 132 9.36 -1.37 -13.69
CA SER A 132 9.74 -1.89 -15.02
C SER A 132 11.25 -1.78 -15.26
N ILE A 133 11.84 -0.62 -14.94
CA ILE A 133 13.27 -0.39 -15.08
C ILE A 133 14.06 -1.29 -14.13
N ALA A 134 13.66 -1.36 -12.86
CA ALA A 134 14.32 -2.19 -11.86
C ALA A 134 14.29 -3.68 -12.25
N MET A 135 13.14 -4.19 -12.67
CA MET A 135 12.98 -5.59 -13.05
C MET A 135 13.71 -5.95 -14.34
N TYR A 136 13.86 -5.00 -15.27
CA TYR A 136 14.72 -5.16 -16.44
C TYR A 136 16.19 -5.39 -16.04
N PHE A 137 16.73 -4.63 -15.08
CA PHE A 137 18.12 -4.82 -14.62
C PHE A 137 18.32 -6.11 -13.81
N ILE A 138 17.29 -6.56 -13.08
CA ILE A 138 17.36 -7.78 -12.26
C ILE A 138 17.08 -9.04 -13.10
N GLY A 139 16.49 -8.90 -14.30
CA GLY A 139 16.17 -10.03 -15.18
C GLY A 139 14.93 -10.81 -14.73
N LEU A 140 14.03 -10.20 -13.96
CA LEU A 140 12.79 -10.82 -13.48
C LEU A 140 11.58 -10.25 -14.25
N PRO A 141 10.51 -11.05 -14.45
CA PRO A 141 9.29 -10.57 -15.09
C PRO A 141 8.51 -9.64 -14.14
N LEU A 142 8.09 -8.48 -14.64
CA LEU A 142 7.18 -7.59 -13.92
C LEU A 142 5.74 -8.10 -13.98
N ILE A 143 5.19 -8.43 -12.81
CA ILE A 143 3.80 -8.87 -12.67
C ILE A 143 3.01 -7.76 -11.97
N ILE A 144 2.13 -7.10 -12.72
CA ILE A 144 1.19 -6.10 -12.17
C ILE A 144 -0.19 -6.75 -12.11
N THR A 145 -0.69 -6.97 -10.90
CA THR A 145 -2.05 -7.49 -10.71
C THR A 145 -3.08 -6.37 -10.81
N PRO A 146 -4.19 -6.55 -11.56
CA PRO A 146 -5.26 -5.53 -11.64
C PRO A 146 -5.80 -5.09 -10.27
N TRP A 147 -5.79 -6.00 -9.31
CA TRP A 147 -6.20 -5.74 -7.93
C TRP A 147 -5.34 -4.67 -7.23
N SER A 148 -4.03 -4.62 -7.52
CA SER A 148 -3.13 -3.62 -6.92
C SER A 148 -3.44 -2.20 -7.41
N ILE A 149 -3.78 -2.04 -8.70
CA ILE A 149 -4.19 -0.76 -9.29
C ILE A 149 -5.52 -0.29 -8.69
N PHE A 150 -6.48 -1.21 -8.54
CA PHE A 150 -7.76 -0.91 -7.91
C PHE A 150 -7.57 -0.44 -6.46
N MET A 151 -6.76 -1.16 -5.68
CA MET A 151 -6.42 -0.78 -4.30
C MET A 151 -5.73 0.58 -4.23
N ALA A 152 -4.75 0.87 -5.09
CA ALA A 152 -4.07 2.16 -5.13
C ALA A 152 -5.04 3.32 -5.44
N THR A 153 -5.97 3.09 -6.38
CA THR A 153 -7.02 4.07 -6.73
C THR A 153 -7.96 4.30 -5.56
N LEU A 154 -8.41 3.23 -4.90
CA LEU A 154 -9.28 3.31 -3.72
C LEU A 154 -8.62 4.08 -2.58
N VAL A 155 -7.35 3.79 -2.28
CA VAL A 155 -6.57 4.50 -1.26
C VAL A 155 -6.44 5.98 -1.61
N SER A 156 -6.20 6.33 -2.88
CA SER A 156 -6.13 7.72 -3.33
C SER A 156 -7.46 8.46 -3.09
N ILE A 157 -8.60 7.85 -3.43
CA ILE A 157 -9.93 8.43 -3.16
C ILE A 157 -10.12 8.64 -1.65
N LEU A 158 -9.80 7.63 -0.83
CA LEU A 158 -9.95 7.70 0.62
C LEU A 158 -9.08 8.81 1.23
N VAL A 159 -7.84 8.93 0.80
CA VAL A 159 -6.94 10.00 1.26
C VAL A 159 -7.47 11.38 0.86
N GLY A 160 -7.94 11.55 -0.37
CA GLY A 160 -8.57 12.79 -0.84
C GLY A 160 -9.82 13.18 -0.02
N VAL A 161 -10.68 12.21 0.30
CA VAL A 161 -11.85 12.46 1.16
C VAL A 161 -11.43 12.82 2.57
N VAL A 162 -10.59 12.00 3.22
CA VAL A 162 -10.20 12.22 4.62
C VAL A 162 -9.45 13.54 4.80
N SER A 163 -8.52 13.86 3.90
CA SER A 163 -7.79 15.14 3.96
C SER A 163 -8.67 16.35 3.59
N GLY A 164 -9.67 16.17 2.71
CA GLY A 164 -10.55 17.24 2.24
C GLY A 164 -11.71 17.58 3.19
N VAL A 165 -12.15 16.67 4.07
CA VAL A 165 -13.33 16.88 4.94
C VAL A 165 -13.15 18.10 5.86
N TYR A 166 -12.00 18.24 6.51
CA TYR A 166 -11.75 19.38 7.40
C TYR A 166 -11.80 20.75 6.68
N PRO A 167 -11.02 20.99 5.60
CA PRO A 167 -11.06 22.26 4.88
C PRO A 167 -12.43 22.50 4.21
N ALA A 168 -13.06 21.48 3.63
CA ALA A 168 -14.36 21.63 2.99
C ALA A 168 -15.46 22.01 4.00
N THR A 169 -15.43 21.44 5.21
CA THR A 169 -16.37 21.82 6.27
C THR A 169 -16.11 23.23 6.81
N ARG A 170 -14.84 23.66 6.86
CA ARG A 170 -14.49 25.06 7.17
C ARG A 170 -15.08 26.02 6.13
N ALA A 171 -14.88 25.76 4.84
CA ALA A 171 -15.42 26.55 3.75
C ALA A 171 -16.96 26.66 3.79
N ALA A 172 -17.64 25.53 3.99
CA ALA A 172 -19.10 25.47 4.05
C ALA A 172 -19.69 26.28 5.22
N LYS A 173 -18.94 26.44 6.31
CA LYS A 173 -19.38 27.14 7.53
C LYS A 173 -19.13 28.65 7.52
N LEU A 174 -18.39 29.21 6.56
CA LEU A 174 -18.12 30.66 6.45
C LEU A 174 -19.41 31.49 6.44
N ASP A 175 -19.50 32.54 7.24
CA ASP A 175 -20.65 33.44 7.21
C ASP A 175 -20.60 34.36 5.96
N PRO A 176 -21.66 34.47 5.15
CA PRO A 176 -21.67 35.33 3.96
C PRO A 176 -21.35 36.80 4.28
N VAL A 177 -21.79 37.31 5.43
CA VAL A 177 -21.58 38.70 5.84
C VAL A 177 -20.13 38.94 6.22
N GLU A 178 -19.53 38.01 6.98
CA GLU A 178 -18.10 38.07 7.32
C GLU A 178 -17.21 37.91 6.07
N ALA A 179 -17.58 37.01 5.16
CA ALA A 179 -16.83 36.73 3.94
C ALA A 179 -16.81 37.92 2.95
N LEU A 180 -17.86 38.75 2.93
CA LEU A 180 -17.93 39.96 2.10
C LEU A 180 -17.25 41.18 2.73
N ARG A 181 -17.03 41.13 4.04
CA ARG A 181 -16.37 42.18 4.81
C ARG A 181 -14.85 41.94 4.94
N TYR A 182 -14.39 40.76 4.53
CA TYR A 182 -12.99 40.42 4.40
C TYR A 182 -12.37 41.20 3.22
N GLU A 183 -11.36 42.02 3.50
CA GLU A 183 -10.47 42.63 2.47
C GLU A 183 -9.45 41.59 1.99
#